data_AF-A0A1F6NA79-F1
#
_entry.id   AF-A0A1F6NA79-F1
#
_cell.length_a   1.000
_cell.length_b   1.000
_cell.length_c   1.000
_cell.angle_alpha   90.00
_cell.angle_beta   90.00
_cell.angle_gamma   90.00
#
_symmetry.space_group_name_H-M   'P 1'
#
loop_
_entity.id
_entity.type
_entity.pdbx_description
1 polymer ?
#
loop_
_entity_poly.entity_id
_entity_poly.type
_entity_poly.pdbx_seq_one_letter_code
_entity_poly.pdbx_strand_id
1 'polypeptide(L)'
;MPRVFITFEDLYQEIAEVARENSVSSQADWKTLVDEIVDGYLDMGELDSNQDIEGYKTSLSPLWFRFKKEAKEEELNPEEEVIPERYQKDVNDEFDVVEDFSDTVKKEEEGF
;
A
#
# COMPACT_ATOMS: atom_id res chain seq x y z
N MET A 1 -24.08 0.10 -27.45
CA MET A 1 -23.52 0.27 -26.09
C MET A 1 -22.15 0.91 -26.25
N PRO A 2 -21.80 1.95 -25.50
CA PRO A 2 -20.43 2.46 -25.50
C PRO A 2 -19.50 1.32 -25.06
N ARG A 3 -18.44 1.06 -25.82
CA ARG A 3 -17.35 0.20 -25.35
C ARG A 3 -16.57 0.99 -24.32
N VAL A 4 -16.53 0.49 -23.10
CA VAL A 4 -15.62 1.00 -22.06
C VAL A 4 -14.32 0.28 -22.29
N PHE A 5 -13.27 1.04 -22.62
CA PHE A 5 -11.92 0.49 -22.71
C PHE A 5 -11.25 0.66 -21.36
N ILE A 6 -10.41 -0.31 -21.00
CA ILE A 6 -9.62 -0.22 -19.78
C ILE A 6 -8.68 1.01 -19.85
N THR A 7 -8.57 1.74 -18.74
CA THR A 7 -7.72 2.92 -18.67
C THR A 7 -6.36 2.60 -18.06
N PHE A 8 -5.45 3.57 -18.09
CA PHE A 8 -4.15 3.47 -17.40
C PHE A 8 -4.28 3.19 -15.91
N GLU A 9 -5.26 3.84 -15.26
CA GLU A 9 -5.48 3.71 -13.82
C GLU A 9 -6.03 2.32 -13.48
N ASP A 10 -6.95 1.81 -14.29
CA ASP A 10 -7.49 0.44 -14.14
C ASP A 10 -6.39 -0.61 -14.32
N LEU A 11 -5.53 -0.45 -15.33
CA LEU A 11 -4.38 -1.35 -15.53
C LEU A 11 -3.43 -1.33 -14.33
N TYR A 12 -3.10 -0.15 -13.80
CA TYR A 12 -2.25 -0.05 -12.61
C TYR A 12 -2.88 -0.76 -11.41
N GLN A 13 -4.18 -0.56 -11.19
CA GLN A 13 -4.89 -1.16 -10.07
C GLN A 13 -4.87 -2.69 -10.17
N GLU A 14 -5.19 -3.25 -11.33
CA GLU A 14 -5.16 -4.69 -11.56
C GLU A 14 -3.75 -5.26 -11.36
N ILE A 15 -2.71 -4.61 -11.91
CA ILE A 15 -1.32 -5.03 -11.74
C ILE A 15 -0.93 -4.99 -10.25
N ALA A 16 -1.34 -3.96 -9.51
CA ALA A 16 -1.08 -3.85 -8.08
C ALA A 16 -1.80 -4.94 -7.29
N GLU A 17 -3.06 -5.24 -7.59
CA GLU A 17 -3.83 -6.31 -6.94
C GLU A 17 -3.16 -7.67 -7.17
N VAL A 18 -2.87 -8.01 -8.42
CA VAL A 18 -2.19 -9.27 -8.78
C VAL A 18 -0.78 -9.34 -8.17
N ALA A 19 -0.06 -8.22 -8.10
CA ALA A 19 1.25 -8.16 -7.45
C ALA A 19 1.18 -8.45 -5.94
N ARG A 20 0.14 -7.97 -5.23
CA ARG A 20 -0.08 -8.32 -3.81
C ARG A 20 -0.42 -9.80 -3.67
N GLU A 21 -1.34 -10.32 -4.48
CA GLU A 21 -1.76 -11.72 -4.42
C GLU A 21 -0.60 -12.70 -4.69
N ASN A 22 0.28 -12.35 -5.63
CA ASN A 22 1.46 -13.16 -5.97
C ASN A 22 2.69 -12.85 -5.10
N SER A 23 2.56 -11.96 -4.09
CA SER A 23 3.66 -11.55 -3.21
C SER A 23 4.89 -11.07 -3.99
N VAL A 24 4.67 -10.28 -5.04
CA VAL A 24 5.74 -9.76 -5.90
C VAL A 24 6.65 -8.83 -5.10
N SER A 25 7.90 -9.26 -4.92
CA SER A 25 8.91 -8.54 -4.14
C SER A 25 9.97 -7.83 -4.98
N SER A 26 9.97 -8.05 -6.30
CA SER A 26 11.03 -7.63 -7.21
C SER A 26 10.49 -6.79 -8.35
N GLN A 27 11.27 -5.79 -8.77
CA GLN A 27 10.94 -4.97 -9.95
C GLN A 27 10.90 -5.79 -11.24
N ALA A 28 11.70 -6.86 -11.34
CA ALA A 28 11.70 -7.74 -12.50
C ALA A 28 10.35 -8.47 -12.63
N ASP A 29 9.86 -9.05 -11.54
CA ASP A 29 8.58 -9.75 -11.48
C ASP A 29 7.40 -8.78 -11.71
N TRP A 30 7.48 -7.55 -11.17
CA TRP A 30 6.53 -6.48 -11.48
C TRP A 30 6.48 -6.18 -12.97
N LYS A 31 7.64 -6.03 -13.62
CA LYS A 31 7.70 -5.76 -15.06
C LYS A 31 7.07 -6.90 -15.85
N THR A 32 7.32 -8.15 -15.47
CA THR A 32 6.69 -9.32 -16.08
C THR A 32 5.17 -9.26 -15.95
N LEU A 33 4.64 -8.94 -14.77
CA LEU A 33 3.19 -8.75 -14.58
C LEU A 33 2.62 -7.62 -15.45
N VAL A 34 3.32 -6.49 -15.56
CA VAL A 34 2.93 -5.38 -16.43
C VAL A 34 2.81 -5.86 -17.88
N ASP A 35 3.81 -6.62 -18.36
CA ASP A 35 3.80 -7.16 -19.71
C ASP A 35 2.63 -8.13 -19.93
N GLU A 36 2.44 -9.09 -19.02
CA GLU A 36 1.38 -10.12 -19.10
C GLU A 36 -0.02 -9.52 -19.07
N ILE A 37 -0.29 -8.59 -18.15
CA ILE A 37 -1.61 -7.99 -17.97
C ILE A 37 -1.94 -7.07 -19.16
N VAL A 38 -1.01 -6.21 -19.58
CA VAL A 38 -1.23 -5.32 -20.72
C VAL A 38 -1.47 -6.11 -22.01
N ASP A 39 -0.67 -7.15 -22.27
CA ASP A 39 -0.85 -7.99 -23.46
C ASP A 39 -2.15 -8.81 -23.38
N GLY A 40 -2.56 -9.25 -22.19
CA GLY A 40 -3.83 -9.92 -21.97
C GLY A 40 -5.04 -9.05 -22.33
N TYR A 41 -5.09 -7.81 -21.84
CA TYR A 41 -6.18 -6.89 -22.19
C TYR A 41 -6.19 -6.48 -23.66
N LEU A 42 -5.01 -6.44 -24.30
CA LEU A 42 -4.91 -6.22 -25.73
C LEU A 42 -5.50 -7.40 -26.53
N ASP A 43 -5.17 -8.65 -26.16
CA ASP A 43 -5.69 -9.86 -26.82
C ASP A 43 -7.21 -10.00 -26.64
N MET A 44 -7.72 -9.64 -25.46
CA MET A 44 -9.15 -9.61 -25.16
C MET A 44 -9.92 -8.48 -25.89
N GLY A 45 -9.20 -7.53 -26.50
CA GLY A 45 -9.79 -6.38 -27.19
C GLY A 45 -10.43 -5.36 -26.24
N GLU A 46 -10.07 -5.41 -24.96
CA GLU A 46 -10.49 -4.46 -23.92
C GLU A 46 -9.53 -3.26 -23.81
N LEU A 47 -8.33 -3.40 -24.37
CA LEU A 47 -7.39 -2.31 -24.61
C LEU A 47 -7.49 -1.87 -26.08
N ASP A 48 -7.57 -0.56 -26.31
CA ASP A 48 -7.66 -0.03 -27.67
C ASP A 48 -6.31 -0.18 -28.40
N SER A 49 -6.34 -0.90 -29.53
CA SER A 49 -5.14 -1.24 -30.30
C SER A 49 -4.48 -0.03 -30.99
N ASN A 50 -5.16 1.12 -31.05
CA ASN A 50 -4.58 2.37 -31.56
C ASN A 50 -3.86 3.15 -30.45
N GLN A 51 -3.91 2.69 -29.19
CA GLN A 51 -3.16 3.30 -28.11
C GLN A 51 -1.72 2.80 -28.06
N ASP A 52 -0.87 3.59 -27.40
CA ASP A 52 0.56 3.36 -27.32
C ASP A 52 0.90 2.30 -26.26
N ILE A 53 0.65 1.03 -26.59
CA ILE A 53 0.80 -0.11 -25.66
C ILE A 53 2.21 -0.18 -25.05
N GLU A 54 3.24 0.07 -25.85
CA GLU A 54 4.61 0.12 -25.36
C GLU A 54 4.84 1.29 -24.37
N GLY A 55 4.19 2.43 -24.59
CA GLY A 55 4.19 3.56 -23.67
C GLY A 55 3.47 3.24 -22.36
N TYR A 56 2.38 2.47 -22.39
CA TYR A 56 1.73 1.95 -21.18
C TYR A 56 2.70 1.12 -20.36
N LYS A 57 3.33 0.11 -20.98
CA LYS A 57 4.31 -0.76 -20.30
C LYS A 57 5.50 0.03 -19.73
N THR A 58 6.00 0.99 -20.51
CA THR A 58 7.09 1.88 -20.10
C THR A 58 6.70 2.78 -18.94
N SER A 59 5.44 3.22 -18.89
CA SER A 59 4.91 4.10 -17.84
C SER A 59 4.52 3.34 -16.57
N LEU A 60 4.05 2.10 -16.68
CA LEU A 60 3.66 1.23 -15.56
C LEU A 60 4.87 0.57 -14.87
N SER A 61 5.94 0.27 -15.62
CA SER A 61 7.19 -0.31 -15.08
C SER A 61 7.81 0.48 -13.91
N PRO A 62 7.96 1.82 -13.96
CA PRO A 62 8.50 2.61 -12.84
C PRO A 62 7.51 2.77 -11.68
N LEU A 63 6.23 2.48 -11.86
CA LEU A 63 5.25 2.55 -10.75
C LEU A 63 5.45 1.47 -9.69
N TRP A 64 6.35 0.51 -9.91
CA TRP A 64 6.85 -0.40 -8.88
C TRP A 64 7.23 0.32 -7.58
N PHE A 65 7.91 1.48 -7.68
CA PHE A 65 8.30 2.24 -6.48
C PHE A 65 7.11 2.79 -5.70
N ARG A 66 6.05 3.16 -6.41
CA ARG A 66 4.79 3.60 -5.82
C ARG A 66 4.10 2.43 -5.13
N PHE A 67 3.93 1.32 -5.84
CA PHE A 67 3.37 0.10 -5.29
C PHE A 67 4.11 -0.36 -4.02
N LYS A 68 5.45 -0.40 -4.06
CA LYS A 68 6.27 -0.79 -2.91
C LYS A 68 6.08 0.15 -1.71
N LYS A 69 5.88 1.45 -1.96
CA LYS A 69 5.59 2.43 -0.91
C LYS A 69 4.21 2.20 -0.31
N GLU A 70 3.19 2.03 -1.17
CA GLU A 70 1.80 1.78 -0.78
C GLU A 70 1.68 0.45 -0.01
N ALA A 71 2.28 -0.63 -0.49
CA ALA A 71 2.29 -1.93 0.18
C ALA A 71 3.00 -1.89 1.56
N LYS A 72 4.06 -1.07 1.68
CA LYS A 72 4.75 -0.87 2.96
C LYS A 72 3.94 0.01 3.93
N GLU A 73 3.23 1.02 3.42
CA GLU A 73 2.32 1.84 4.23
C GLU A 73 1.12 1.02 4.72
N GLU A 74 0.61 0.10 3.89
CA GLU A 74 -0.47 -0.84 4.24
C GLU A 74 -0.02 -1.86 5.30
N GLU A 75 1.21 -2.37 5.21
CA GLU A 75 1.80 -3.24 6.25
C GLU A 75 2.00 -2.52 7.60
N LEU A 76 2.31 -1.22 7.56
CA LEU A 76 2.53 -0.40 8.75
C LEU A 76 1.25 0.19 9.36
N ASN A 77 0.12 0.07 8.67
CA ASN A 77 -1.16 0.61 9.13
C ASN A 77 -2.26 -0.47 9.09
N PRO A 78 -2.14 -1.55 9.90
CA PRO A 78 -3.12 -2.64 9.88
C PRO A 78 -4.51 -2.22 10.36
N GLU A 79 -4.71 -1.04 10.96
CA GLU A 79 -5.98 -0.68 11.61
C GLU A 79 -6.23 0.84 11.57
N GLU A 80 -6.92 1.33 10.53
CA GLU A 80 -7.95 2.35 10.75
C GLU A 80 -9.29 1.59 10.75
N GLU A 81 -9.50 0.80 11.80
CA GLU A 81 -10.82 0.30 12.15
C GLU A 81 -11.68 1.55 12.39
N VAL A 82 -12.48 1.93 11.40
CA VAL A 82 -13.46 3.02 11.51
C VAL A 82 -14.48 2.55 12.55
N ILE A 83 -14.18 2.77 13.83
CA ILE A 83 -15.12 2.60 14.92
C ILE A 83 -16.25 3.59 14.62
N PRO A 84 -17.47 3.14 14.30
CA PRO A 84 -18.54 4.08 14.04
C PRO A 84 -18.79 4.89 15.32
N GLU A 85 -18.81 6.22 15.18
CA GLU A 85 -18.92 7.29 16.21
C GLU A 85 -20.03 7.13 17.28
N ARG A 86 -20.81 6.05 17.21
CA ARG A 86 -21.95 5.72 18.06
C ARG A 86 -21.59 5.04 19.38
N TYR A 87 -20.30 4.81 19.68
CA TYR A 87 -19.85 4.21 20.94
C TYR A 87 -18.97 5.11 21.82
N GLN A 88 -18.71 6.37 21.45
CA GLN A 88 -18.09 7.33 22.36
C GLN A 88 -19.16 7.93 23.28
N LYS A 89 -19.62 7.18 24.28
CA LYS A 89 -20.33 7.77 25.42
C LYS A 89 -19.99 7.06 26.73
N ASP A 90 -19.38 7.85 27.60
CA ASP A 90 -19.37 7.70 29.06
C ASP A 90 -18.49 6.58 29.66
N VAL A 91 -17.16 6.75 29.67
CA VAL A 91 -16.33 6.26 30.80
C VAL A 91 -15.15 7.22 31.03
N ASN A 92 -15.43 8.40 31.59
CA ASN A 92 -14.39 9.23 32.19
C ASN A 92 -14.85 9.70 33.58
N ASP A 93 -15.39 8.74 34.33
CA ASP A 93 -15.70 8.89 35.74
C ASP A 93 -14.73 7.99 36.51
N GLU A 94 -13.82 8.65 37.22
CA GLU A 94 -13.28 8.17 38.50
C GLU A 94 -12.40 6.91 38.50
N PHE A 95 -11.07 7.09 38.40
CA PHE A 95 -10.19 6.48 39.39
C PHE A 95 -8.85 7.22 39.54
N ASP A 96 -8.79 7.99 40.62
CA ASP A 96 -7.60 8.51 41.28
C ASP A 96 -6.86 7.33 41.92
N VAL A 97 -5.63 7.03 41.48
CA VAL A 97 -4.63 6.31 42.29
C VAL A 97 -3.29 7.01 42.12
N VAL A 98 -3.00 7.84 43.12
CA VAL A 98 -1.69 8.31 43.52
C VAL A 98 -0.89 7.13 44.11
N GLU A 99 0.42 7.03 43.82
CA GLU A 99 1.50 6.52 44.70
C GLU A 99 2.79 6.42 43.83
N ASP A 100 3.65 7.43 43.86
CA ASP A 100 4.82 7.56 44.75
C ASP A 100 5.80 6.38 44.66
N PHE A 101 6.88 6.56 43.90
CA PHE A 101 8.21 6.13 44.34
C PHE A 101 9.24 7.14 43.81
N SER A 102 9.51 8.13 44.66
CA SER A 102 10.73 8.92 44.63
C SER A 102 11.95 8.01 44.87
N ASP A 103 13.08 8.48 44.35
CA ASP A 103 14.40 8.45 45.01
C ASP A 103 15.45 7.40 44.60
N THR A 104 16.60 7.97 44.23
CA THR A 104 17.97 7.53 44.55
C THR A 104 18.69 6.56 43.59
N VAL A 105 19.99 6.68 43.22
CA VAL A 105 21.02 7.75 43.24
C VAL A 105 22.36 7.13 42.74
N LYS A 106 23.20 7.92 42.03
CA LYS A 106 24.70 7.87 41.89
C LYS A 106 25.33 6.65 41.16
N LYS A 107 26.49 6.73 40.48
CA LYS A 107 27.67 7.64 40.44
C LYS A 107 28.53 7.29 39.18
N GLU A 108 29.11 8.25 38.45
CA GLU A 108 30.57 8.62 38.33
C GLU A 108 31.51 7.39 38.13
N GLU A 109 32.51 7.32 37.24
CA GLU A 109 33.62 8.20 36.80
C GLU A 109 34.10 7.74 35.40
N GLU A 110 34.46 8.61 34.44
CA GLU A 110 35.81 9.15 34.16
C GLU A 110 37.00 8.14 34.09
N GLY A 111 37.69 8.15 32.94
CA GLY A 111 39.16 8.05 32.86
C GLY A 111 39.81 6.68 32.72
N PHE A 112 40.33 6.39 31.53
CA PHE A 112 41.70 5.88 31.36
C PHE A 112 42.26 6.21 29.96
#